data_AF-A0A383C2J0-F1
#
_entry.id   AF-A0A383C2J0-F1
#
_cell.length_a   1.000
_cell.length_b   1.000
_cell.length_c   1.000
_cell.angle_alpha   90.00
_cell.angle_beta   90.00
_cell.angle_gamma   90.00
#
_symmetry.space_group_name_H-M   'P 1'
#
loop_
_entity.id
_entity.type
_entity.pdbx_description
1 polymer ?
#
loop_
_entity_poly.entity_id
_entity_poly.type
_entity_poly.pdbx_seq_one_letter_code
_entity_poly.pdbx_strand_id
1 'polypeptide(L)' 'MEKNYFQKGNQSISDKILAFDFQLLLLILALGTISILAMYSSEMGHFSYYTQSHLYRFSIFFLIFIIISFFK' A
#
# COMPACT_ATOMS: atom_id res chain seq x y z
N MET A 1 -36.79 -10.24 26.30
CA MET A 1 -36.71 -10.41 24.83
C MET A 1 -35.26 -10.14 24.45
N GLU A 2 -34.41 -11.17 24.47
CA GLU A 2 -32.99 -11.03 24.15
C GLU A 2 -32.82 -10.80 22.65
N LYS A 3 -32.32 -9.62 22.28
CA LYS A 3 -31.93 -9.32 20.91
C LYS A 3 -30.55 -9.92 20.69
N ASN A 4 -30.49 -11.03 19.95
CA ASN A 4 -29.24 -11.64 19.51
C ASN A 4 -28.57 -10.72 18.49
N TYR A 5 -27.64 -9.87 18.95
CA TYR A 5 -26.83 -8.97 18.12
C TYR A 5 -25.69 -9.66 17.36
N PHE A 6 -25.60 -10.98 17.41
CA PHE A 6 -24.55 -11.75 16.73
C PHE A 6 -24.97 -12.17 15.32
N GLN A 7 -25.38 -11.20 14.50
CA GLN A 7 -25.33 -11.40 13.05
C GLN A 7 -23.89 -11.15 12.61
N LYS A 8 -23.05 -12.17 12.79
CA LYS A 8 -21.70 -12.27 12.21
C LYS A 8 -21.85 -12.40 10.70
N GLY A 9 -22.31 -11.32 10.07
CA GLY A 9 -22.31 -11.19 8.62
C GLY A 9 -20.89 -11.41 8.16
N ASN A 10 -20.72 -12.31 7.20
CA ASN A 10 -19.47 -12.53 6.51
C ASN A 10 -18.93 -11.17 6.07
N GLN A 11 -17.94 -10.60 6.78
CA GLN A 11 -17.42 -9.27 6.50
C GLN A 11 -17.03 -9.26 5.02
N SER A 12 -17.76 -8.46 4.24
CA SER A 12 -17.53 -8.39 2.81
C SER A 12 -16.09 -7.92 2.62
N ILE A 13 -15.45 -8.34 1.53
CA ILE A 13 -14.13 -7.81 1.15
C ILE A 13 -14.17 -6.28 1.11
N SER A 14 -15.33 -5.69 0.75
CA SER A 14 -15.58 -4.25 0.80
C SER A 14 -15.48 -3.65 2.21
N ASP A 15 -15.98 -4.34 3.24
CA ASP A 15 -15.92 -3.85 4.63
C ASP A 15 -14.48 -3.87 5.15
N LYS A 16 -13.68 -4.86 4.72
CA LYS A 16 -12.25 -4.95 5.03
C LYS A 16 -11.44 -3.85 4.36
N ILE A 17 -11.77 -3.51 3.11
CA ILE A 17 -11.14 -2.39 2.38
C ILE A 17 -11.48 -1.07 3.08
N LEU A 18 -12.74 -0.84 3.45
CA LEU A 18 -13.15 0.40 4.13
C LEU A 18 -12.58 0.55 5.54
N ALA A 19 -12.30 -0.56 6.23
CA ALA A 19 -11.63 -0.57 7.52
C ALA A 19 -10.09 -0.43 7.44
N PHE A 20 -9.54 -0.35 6.22
CA PHE A 20 -8.10 -0.26 6.01
C PHE A 20 -7.56 1.12 6.39
N ASP A 21 -6.32 1.18 6.90
CA ASP A 21 -5.68 2.46 7.26
C ASP A 21 -5.15 3.17 5.99
N PHE A 22 -6.07 3.87 5.33
CA PHE A 22 -5.77 4.65 4.13
C PHE A 22 -4.77 5.77 4.38
N GLN A 23 -4.72 6.32 5.60
CA GLN A 23 -3.77 7.38 5.92
C GLN A 23 -2.35 6.83 5.97
N LEU A 24 -2.14 5.69 6.64
CA LEU A 24 -0.86 5.00 6.64
C LEU A 24 -0.44 4.59 5.22
N LEU A 25 -1.36 4.03 4.42
CA LEU A 25 -1.06 3.65 3.03
C LEU A 25 -0.62 4.85 2.19
N LEU A 26 -1.33 5.98 2.31
CA LEU A 26 -0.99 7.22 1.60
C LEU A 26 0.38 7.74 2.03
N LEU A 27 0.69 7.74 3.33
CA LEU A 27 2.01 8.15 3.83
C LEU A 27 3.14 7.29 3.28
N ILE A 28 2.97 5.97 3.24
CA ILE A 28 3.97 5.04 2.67
C ILE A 28 4.13 5.30 1.17
N LEU A 29 3.03 5.48 0.44
CA LEU A 29 3.05 5.77 -0.98
C LEU A 29 3.78 7.09 -1.28
N ALA A 30 3.44 8.15 -0.55
CA ALA A 30 4.06 9.46 -0.68
C ALA A 30 5.56 9.40 -0.39
N LEU A 31 5.96 8.71 0.68
CA LEU A 31 7.37 8.51 1.01
C LEU A 31 8.12 7.78 -0.11
N GLY A 32 7.52 6.73 -0.66
CA GLY A 32 8.08 5.98 -1.80
C GLY A 32 8.24 6.84 -3.05
N THR A 33 7.23 7.64 -3.39
CA THR A 33 7.29 8.58 -4.51
C THR A 33 8.41 9.61 -4.30
N ILE A 34 8.50 10.23 -3.12
CA ILE A 34 9.58 11.17 -2.80
C ILE A 34 10.95 10.50 -2.93
N SER A 35 11.08 9.25 -2.49
CA SER A 35 12.33 8.49 -2.60
C SER A 35 12.73 8.24 -4.06
N ILE A 36 11.79 7.87 -4.93
CA ILE A 36 12.06 7.68 -6.37
C ILE A 36 12.42 9.01 -7.02
N LEU A 37 11.74 10.11 -6.67
CA LEU A 37 12.06 11.45 -7.17
C LEU A 37 13.46 11.92 -6.72
N ALA A 38 13.84 11.66 -5.48
CA ALA A 38 15.17 11.98 -4.97
C ALA A 38 16.26 11.19 -5.70
N MET A 39 15.99 9.92 -6.01
CA MET A 39 16.91 9.08 -6.78
C MET A 39 17.04 9.54 -8.23
N TYR A 40 15.92 9.83 -8.88
CA TYR A 40 15.89 10.41 -10.23
C TYR A 40 16.66 11.73 -10.31
N SER A 41 16.50 12.60 -9.29
CA SER A 41 17.27 13.84 -9.18
C SER A 41 18.77 13.58 -9.01
N SER A 42 19.16 12.50 -8.33
CA SER A 42 20.57 12.13 -8.13
C SER A 42 21.20 11.58 -9.41
N GLU A 43 20.41 10.99 -10.29
CA GLU A 43 20.82 10.50 -11.62
C GLU A 43 20.76 11.58 -12.71
N MET A 44 20.83 12.87 -12.34
CA MET A 44 20.74 14.02 -13.26
C MET A 44 19.45 14.03 -14.12
N GLY A 45 18.37 13.41 -13.64
CA GLY A 45 17.13 13.28 -14.40
C GLY A 45 17.18 12.19 -15.48
N HIS A 46 18.15 11.29 -15.44
CA HIS A 46 18.12 10.07 -16.24
C HIS A 46 17.35 8.99 -15.49
N PHE A 47 16.37 8.39 -16.17
CA PHE A 47 15.64 7.25 -15.62
C PHE A 47 16.49 5.98 -15.81
N SER A 48 17.57 5.90 -15.04
CA SER A 48 18.66 4.95 -15.20
C SER A 48 18.38 3.66 -14.41
N TYR A 49 19.30 2.69 -14.48
CA TYR A 49 19.17 1.39 -13.83
C TYR A 49 18.85 1.51 -12.34
N TYR A 50 19.43 2.48 -11.62
CA TYR A 50 19.18 2.58 -10.19
C TYR A 50 17.78 3.12 -9.88
N THR A 51 17.30 4.17 -10.56
CA THR A 51 15.91 4.64 -10.41
C THR A 51 14.90 3.57 -10.82
N GLN A 52 15.13 2.87 -11.95
CA GLN A 52 14.29 1.75 -12.38
C GLN A 52 14.25 0.65 -11.33
N SER A 53 15.41 0.18 -10.87
CA SER A 53 15.51 -0.89 -9.88
C SER A 53 14.80 -0.52 -8.58
N HIS A 54 14.95 0.74 -8.12
CA HIS A 54 14.28 1.23 -6.93
C HIS A 54 12.76 1.32 -7.08
N LEU A 55 12.28 1.80 -8.23
CA LEU A 55 10.85 1.78 -8.57
C LEU A 55 10.28 0.36 -8.55
N TYR A 56 10.96 -0.60 -9.19
CA TYR A 56 10.50 -2.00 -9.22
C TYR A 56 10.46 -2.61 -7.82
N ARG A 57 11.52 -2.43 -7.02
CA ARG A 57 11.57 -2.91 -5.64
C ARG A 57 10.43 -2.31 -4.81
N PHE A 58 10.28 -0.99 -4.84
CA PHE A 58 9.20 -0.31 -4.11
C PHE A 58 7.82 -0.82 -4.54
N SER A 59 7.58 -0.94 -5.84
CA SER A 59 6.30 -1.42 -6.39
C SER A 59 6.00 -2.85 -5.95
N ILE A 60 6.98 -3.76 -6.02
CA ILE A 60 6.81 -5.16 -5.61
C ILE A 60 6.54 -5.24 -4.10
N PHE A 61 7.33 -4.56 -3.28
CA PHE A 61 7.12 -4.57 -1.82
C PHE A 61 5.78 -3.98 -1.43
N PHE A 62 5.38 -2.87 -2.06
CA PHE A 62 4.11 -2.20 -1.78
C PHE A 62 2.91 -3.06 -2.21
N LEU A 63 2.97 -3.73 -3.36
CA LEU A 63 1.94 -4.67 -3.80
C LEU A 63 1.85 -5.89 -2.87
N ILE A 64 2.99 -6.48 -2.48
CA ILE A 64 3.02 -7.59 -1.52
C ILE A 64 2.42 -7.15 -0.18
N PHE A 65 2.76 -5.97 0.32
CA PHE A 65 2.18 -5.41 1.54
C PHE A 65 0.66 -5.32 1.46
N ILE A 66 0.12 -4.79 0.35
CA ILE A 66 -1.33 -4.71 0.13
C ILE A 66 -1.96 -6.10 0.09
N ILE A 67 -1.39 -7.03 -0.68
CA ILE A 67 -1.92 -8.40 -0.81
C ILE A 67 -1.94 -9.09 0.55
N ILE A 68 -0.82 -9.08 1.28
CA ILE A 68 -0.70 -9.69 2.61
C ILE A 68 -1.70 -9.05 3.58
N SER A 69 -1.93 -7.75 3.48
CA SER A 69 -2.87 -7.08 4.38
C SER A 69 -4.34 -7.51 4.22
N PHE A 70 -4.71 -8.08 3.07
CA PHE A 70 -6.05 -8.63 2.87
C PHE A 70 -6.19 -10.07 3.37
N PHE A 71 -5.07 -10.76 3.59
CA PHE A 71 -5.08 -12.00 4.36
C PHE A 71 -5.31 -11.63 5.84
N LYS A 72 -6.43 -12.10 6.39
CA LYS A 72 -6.72 -12.03 7.83
C LYS A 72 -5.90 -13.08 8.57
#